data_AF-A0A522ATI7-F1
#
_entry.id   AF-A0A522ATI7-F1
#
_cell.length_a   1.000
_cell.length_b   1.000
_cell.length_c   1.000
_cell.angle_alpha   90.00
_cell.angle_beta   90.00
_cell.angle_gamma   90.00
#
_symmetry.space_group_name_H-M   'P 1'
#
loop_
_entity.id
_entity.type
_entity.pdbx_description
1 polymer ?
#
loop_
_entity_poly.entity_id
_entity_poly.type
_entity_poly.pdbx_seq_one_letter_code
_entity_poly.pdbx_strand_id
1 'polypeptide(L)'
;MTASGQTDAHRRGFPASAAAAVLLAALLAPATLPAAGPAAGAPQVEIRKHTTGKEATVTHGDREWFIHIDVDQDRTMILRAESKNGKETNNAPEIVERPMSNAEVDRIINDWVSGIKSTLKP
;
A
#
# COMPACT_ATOMS: atom_id res chain seq x y z
N MET A 1 18.19 -7.99 -70.44
CA MET A 1 17.98 -9.21 -71.25
C MET A 1 17.63 -10.35 -70.32
N THR A 2 16.47 -10.97 -70.58
CA THR A 2 16.02 -12.36 -70.25
C THR A 2 16.07 -12.83 -68.78
N ALA A 3 15.00 -13.08 -68.01
CA ALA A 3 13.66 -13.68 -68.17
C ALA A 3 13.55 -15.14 -67.64
N SER A 4 12.47 -15.37 -66.87
CA SER A 4 11.68 -16.62 -66.69
C SER A 4 12.23 -17.77 -65.82
N GLY A 5 11.44 -18.54 -65.06
CA GLY A 5 9.98 -18.69 -64.87
C GLY A 5 9.68 -19.40 -63.53
N GLN A 6 8.59 -19.16 -62.81
CA GLN A 6 7.18 -19.57 -62.98
C GLN A 6 6.90 -21.09 -62.95
N THR A 7 6.23 -21.54 -61.88
CA THR A 7 5.19 -22.59 -61.78
C THR A 7 4.34 -22.16 -60.57
N ASP A 8 3.18 -21.53 -60.68
CA ASP A 8 1.88 -21.94 -61.23
C ASP A 8 1.31 -23.24 -60.63
N ALA A 9 0.48 -23.07 -59.60
CA ALA A 9 -0.61 -23.99 -59.29
C ALA A 9 -1.74 -23.21 -58.60
N HIS A 10 -2.60 -22.64 -59.44
CA HIS A 10 -3.94 -22.19 -59.10
C HIS A 10 -4.74 -23.26 -58.34
N ARG A 11 -5.42 -22.86 -57.25
CA ARG A 11 -6.81 -23.31 -57.05
C ARG A 11 -7.68 -22.23 -56.41
N ARG A 12 -8.64 -21.82 -57.23
CA ARG A 12 -9.73 -20.86 -57.05
C ARG A 12 -10.62 -21.17 -55.83
N GLY A 13 -11.19 -20.12 -55.24
CA GLY A 13 -12.46 -20.22 -54.51
C GLY A 13 -12.71 -19.12 -53.47
N PHE A 14 -13.07 -17.91 -53.92
CA PHE A 14 -13.85 -16.91 -53.15
C PHE A 14 -15.32 -17.40 -53.00
N PRO A 15 -16.16 -16.93 -52.05
CA PRO A 15 -16.35 -15.51 -51.73
C PRO A 15 -16.72 -15.11 -50.29
N ALA A 16 -16.73 -13.78 -50.14
CA ALA A 16 -17.14 -12.95 -49.01
C ALA A 16 -18.54 -13.19 -48.44
N SER A 17 -18.69 -12.90 -47.14
CA SER A 17 -19.82 -12.21 -46.48
C SER A 17 -19.54 -12.22 -44.97
N ALA A 18 -19.18 -11.08 -44.36
CA ALA A 18 -20.10 -10.07 -43.82
C ALA A 18 -21.01 -10.61 -42.71
N ALA A 19 -20.66 -10.34 -41.45
CA ALA A 19 -21.63 -10.22 -40.37
C ALA A 19 -21.04 -9.33 -39.26
N ALA A 20 -21.51 -8.09 -39.23
CA ALA A 20 -21.35 -7.19 -38.10
C ALA A 20 -22.14 -7.74 -36.91
N ALA A 21 -21.54 -7.72 -35.72
CA ALA A 21 -22.27 -7.84 -34.47
C ALA A 21 -21.85 -6.67 -33.57
N VAL A 22 -22.62 -5.59 -33.66
CA VAL A 22 -22.63 -4.50 -32.67
C VAL A 22 -23.30 -5.09 -31.41
N LEU A 23 -22.54 -5.28 -30.34
CA LEU A 23 -23.10 -5.52 -29.02
C LEU A 23 -23.02 -4.24 -28.21
N LEU A 24 -24.14 -3.50 -28.27
CA LEU A 24 -24.48 -2.39 -27.40
C LEU A 24 -24.77 -2.97 -26.00
N ALA A 25 -23.84 -2.85 -25.05
CA ALA A 25 -24.10 -3.10 -23.64
C ALA A 25 -24.17 -1.75 -22.92
N ALA A 26 -25.38 -1.23 -22.80
CA ALA A 26 -25.70 -0.03 -22.05
C ALA A 26 -26.03 -0.40 -20.59
N LEU A 27 -25.57 0.47 -19.68
CA LEU A 27 -25.96 0.63 -18.28
C LEU A 27 -25.61 -0.51 -17.31
N LEU A 28 -24.60 -0.24 -16.48
CA LEU A 28 -24.66 -0.37 -15.02
C LEU A 28 -23.51 0.50 -14.46
N ALA A 29 -23.80 1.77 -14.19
CA ALA A 29 -22.91 2.59 -13.39
C ALA A 29 -22.95 2.04 -11.95
N PRO A 30 -21.82 1.60 -11.36
CA PRO A 30 -21.80 1.36 -9.93
C PRO A 30 -21.97 2.71 -9.25
N ALA A 31 -23.11 2.91 -8.58
CA ALA A 31 -23.22 3.95 -7.58
C ALA A 31 -22.14 3.65 -6.52
N THR A 32 -21.05 4.41 -6.55
CA THR A 32 -20.08 4.48 -5.48
C THR A 32 -20.79 5.08 -4.27
N LEU A 33 -21.43 4.21 -3.47
CA LEU A 33 -21.79 4.54 -2.11
C LEU A 33 -20.50 4.99 -1.42
N PRO A 34 -20.48 6.15 -0.72
CA PRO A 34 -19.36 6.45 0.15
C PRO A 34 -19.27 5.31 1.15
N ALA A 35 -18.16 4.57 1.12
CA ALA A 35 -17.87 3.58 2.14
C ALA A 35 -17.87 4.34 3.47
N ALA A 36 -18.91 4.13 4.28
CA ALA A 36 -18.88 4.52 5.67
C ALA A 36 -17.68 3.80 6.27
N GLY A 37 -16.62 4.56 6.59
CA GLY A 37 -15.43 4.03 7.23
C GLY A 37 -15.86 3.22 8.47
N PRO A 38 -15.17 2.13 8.79
CA PRO A 38 -15.54 1.27 9.90
C PRO A 38 -15.76 2.11 11.15
N ALA A 39 -16.93 1.97 11.77
CA ALA A 39 -17.22 2.62 13.05
C ALA A 39 -16.09 2.28 14.02
N ALA A 40 -15.48 3.31 14.62
CA ALA A 40 -14.24 3.15 15.36
C ALA A 40 -14.47 2.26 16.61
N GLY A 41 -14.04 1.00 16.51
CA GLY A 41 -13.91 0.08 17.64
C GLY A 41 -12.63 0.35 18.45
N ALA A 42 -12.28 -0.54 19.38
CA ALA A 42 -11.04 -0.38 20.15
C ALA A 42 -9.79 -0.29 19.23
N PRO A 43 -8.78 0.53 19.58
CA PRO A 43 -7.57 0.69 18.76
C PRO A 43 -6.83 -0.64 18.63
N GLN A 44 -6.54 -1.04 17.39
CA GLN A 44 -5.75 -2.22 17.08
C GLN A 44 -4.27 -1.86 17.13
N VAL A 45 -3.45 -2.73 17.71
CA VAL A 45 -2.00 -2.54 17.80
C VAL A 45 -1.30 -3.77 17.29
N GLU A 46 -0.39 -3.58 16.35
CA GLU A 46 0.52 -4.59 15.87
C GLU A 46 1.96 -4.15 16.18
N ILE A 47 2.76 -5.04 16.75
CA ILE A 47 4.19 -4.80 17.03
C ILE A 47 4.98 -5.92 16.36
N ARG A 48 5.97 -5.56 15.55
CA ARG A 48 6.83 -6.52 14.86
C ARG A 48 8.29 -6.26 15.21
N LYS A 49 9.05 -7.35 15.30
CA LYS A 49 10.50 -7.27 15.40
C LYS A 49 11.04 -7.01 13.99
N HIS A 50 11.91 -6.01 13.87
CA HIS A 50 12.69 -5.76 12.67
C HIS A 50 14.15 -6.18 12.93
N THR A 51 14.94 -6.41 11.88
CA THR A 51 16.29 -7.03 11.96
C THR A 51 17.13 -6.57 13.16
N THR A 52 17.27 -5.25 13.31
CA THR A 52 18.04 -4.62 14.39
C THR A 52 17.18 -3.74 15.31
N GLY A 53 15.86 -3.72 15.12
CA GLY A 53 14.98 -2.84 15.88
C GLY A 53 13.54 -3.34 15.93
N LYS A 54 12.58 -2.42 15.94
CA LYS A 54 11.15 -2.74 16.09
C LYS A 54 10.29 -1.74 15.36
N GLU A 55 9.12 -2.21 14.95
CA GLU A 55 8.07 -1.37 14.41
C GLU A 55 6.75 -1.64 15.11
N ALA A 56 5.89 -0.62 15.14
CA ALA A 56 4.55 -0.77 15.62
C ALA A 56 3.58 0.05 14.77
N THR A 57 2.41 -0.52 14.54
CA THR A 57 1.29 0.12 13.87
C THR A 57 0.11 0.17 14.83
N VAL A 58 -0.50 1.35 14.97
CA VAL A 58 -1.77 1.53 15.66
C VAL A 58 -2.81 1.92 14.61
N THR A 59 -3.95 1.23 14.60
CA THR A 59 -5.05 1.53 13.66
C THR A 59 -6.33 1.80 14.43
N HIS A 60 -7.01 2.90 14.11
CA HIS A 60 -8.28 3.28 14.74
C HIS A 60 -9.16 4.08 13.78
N GLY A 61 -10.26 3.48 13.34
CA GLY A 61 -11.15 4.08 12.35
C GLY A 61 -10.44 4.30 11.02
N ASP A 62 -10.40 5.54 10.56
CA ASP A 62 -9.71 5.95 9.33
C ASP A 62 -8.26 6.42 9.55
N ARG A 63 -7.76 6.38 10.80
CA ARG A 63 -6.41 6.79 11.16
C ARG A 63 -5.49 5.60 11.41
N GLU A 64 -4.26 5.76 11.00
CA GLU A 64 -3.17 4.84 11.27
C GLU A 64 -1.94 5.63 11.74
N TRP A 65 -1.27 5.12 12.76
CA TRP A 65 0.01 5.62 13.21
C TRP A 65 1.03 4.51 13.06
N PHE A 66 2.20 4.87 12.59
CA PHE A 66 3.32 3.96 12.39
C PHE A 66 4.55 4.50 13.11
N ILE A 67 5.28 3.62 13.77
CA ILE A 67 6.63 3.87 14.24
C ILE A 67 7.54 2.76 13.75
N HIS A 68 8.71 3.13 13.26
CA HIS A 68 9.78 2.20 12.91
C HIS A 68 11.07 2.68 13.53
N ILE A 69 11.73 1.80 14.27
CA ILE A 69 13.01 2.06 14.92
C ILE A 69 14.01 1.09 14.33
N ASP A 70 15.04 1.64 13.71
CA ASP A 70 16.16 0.89 13.14
C ASP A 70 17.43 1.25 13.90
N VAL A 71 18.12 0.25 14.44
CA VAL A 71 19.33 0.44 15.23
C VAL A 71 20.52 -0.03 14.41
N ASP A 72 21.42 0.90 14.10
CA ASP A 72 22.72 0.61 13.50
C ASP A 72 23.81 0.59 14.58
N GLN A 73 25.04 0.24 14.20
CA GLN A 73 26.19 0.24 15.11
C GLN A 73 26.52 1.65 15.65
N ASP A 74 26.29 2.69 14.85
CA ASP A 74 26.71 4.06 15.16
C ASP A 74 25.54 4.99 15.51
N ARG A 75 24.31 4.61 15.17
CA ARG A 75 23.14 5.49 15.25
C ARG A 75 21.84 4.71 15.36
N THR A 76 20.78 5.40 15.72
CA THR A 76 19.40 4.88 15.69
C THR A 76 18.53 5.82 14.87
N MET A 77 17.77 5.27 13.93
CA MET A 77 16.77 6.00 13.17
C MET A 77 15.38 5.67 13.72
N ILE A 78 14.58 6.70 13.96
CA ILE A 78 13.19 6.57 14.40
C ILE A 78 12.32 7.29 13.38
N LEU A 79 11.46 6.56 12.69
CA LEU A 79 10.47 7.09 11.76
C LEU A 79 9.10 7.03 12.43
N ARG A 80 8.39 8.15 12.52
CA ARG A 80 7.00 8.19 12.96
C ARG A 80 6.13 8.78 11.87
N ALA A 81 5.10 8.05 11.47
CA ALA A 81 4.14 8.51 10.47
C ALA A 81 2.72 8.44 11.03
N GLU A 82 1.88 9.35 10.55
CA GLU A 82 0.43 9.28 10.73
C GLU A 82 -0.22 9.35 9.35
N SER A 83 -1.19 8.49 9.10
CA SER A 83 -2.04 8.55 7.92
C SER A 83 -3.51 8.63 8.31
N LYS A 84 -4.30 9.26 7.44
CA LYS A 84 -5.76 9.34 7.53
C LYS A 84 -6.38 9.06 6.17
N ASN A 85 -7.33 8.13 6.10
CA ASN A 85 -7.93 7.65 4.85
C ASN A 85 -6.89 7.22 3.81
N GLY A 86 -5.84 6.53 4.26
CA GLY A 86 -4.74 6.06 3.41
C GLY A 86 -3.84 7.17 2.85
N LYS A 87 -3.94 8.40 3.35
CA LYS A 87 -3.08 9.52 2.99
C LYS A 87 -2.21 9.90 4.18
N GLU A 88 -0.90 9.99 3.97
CA GLU A 88 0.04 10.48 4.98
C GLU A 88 -0.31 11.92 5.36
N THR A 89 -0.49 12.15 6.65
CA THR A 89 -0.79 13.47 7.24
C THR A 89 0.38 14.02 8.04
N ASN A 90 1.26 13.16 8.53
CA ASN A 90 2.46 13.55 9.26
C ASN A 90 3.57 12.52 9.04
N ASN A 91 4.80 13.00 9.02
CA ASN A 91 6.00 12.19 8.91
C ASN A 91 7.15 12.91 9.62
N ALA A 92 7.65 12.30 10.69
CA ALA A 92 8.67 12.83 11.56
C ALA A 92 9.81 11.82 11.72
N PRO A 93 10.86 11.92 10.90
CA PRO A 93 12.09 11.19 11.11
C PRO A 93 12.95 11.86 12.20
N GLU A 94 13.57 11.04 13.04
CA GLU A 94 14.51 11.43 14.08
C GLU A 94 15.75 10.54 13.98
N ILE A 95 16.94 11.14 14.07
CA ILE A 95 18.22 10.42 14.12
C ILE A 95 18.86 10.66 15.47
N VAL A 96 19.20 9.58 16.15
CA VAL A 96 19.94 9.60 17.41
C VAL A 96 21.36 9.11 17.12
N GLU A 97 22.36 9.94 17.44
CA GLU A 97 23.80 9.70 17.16
C GLU A 97 24.44 8.68 18.11
N ARG A 98 23.70 7.61 18.42
CA ARG A 98 24.20 6.43 19.12
C ARG A 98 23.29 5.23 18.87
N PRO A 99 23.81 4.00 19.00
CA PRO A 99 22.95 2.82 19.11
C PRO A 99 22.08 2.90 20.37
N MET A 100 20.81 2.54 20.23
CA MET A 100 19.90 2.29 21.35
C MET A 100 19.94 0.83 21.75
N SER A 101 19.84 0.56 23.04
CA SER A 101 19.63 -0.79 23.55
C SER A 101 18.22 -1.29 23.22
N ASN A 102 18.05 -2.61 23.17
CA ASN A 102 16.72 -3.21 22.98
C ASN A 102 15.69 -2.74 24.02
N ALA A 103 16.12 -2.52 25.27
CA ALA A 103 15.24 -2.02 26.33
C ALA A 103 14.78 -0.57 26.09
N GLU A 104 15.65 0.28 25.54
CA GLU A 104 15.28 1.64 25.12
C GLU A 104 14.30 1.61 23.95
N VAL A 105 14.55 0.78 22.94
CA VAL A 105 13.63 0.58 21.81
C VAL A 105 12.25 0.13 22.31
N ASP A 106 12.21 -0.89 23.17
CA ASP A 106 10.96 -1.40 23.75
C ASP A 106 10.21 -0.33 24.53
N ARG A 107 10.93 0.46 25.31
CA ARG A 107 10.35 1.58 26.05
C ARG A 107 9.74 2.61 25.10
N ILE A 108 10.47 3.04 24.06
CA ILE A 108 10.00 4.06 23.12
C ILE A 108 8.73 3.58 22.40
N ILE A 109 8.69 2.34 21.93
CA ILE A 109 7.51 1.75 21.29
C ILE A 109 6.32 1.76 22.26
N ASN A 110 6.51 1.29 23.49
CA ASN A 110 5.45 1.22 24.49
C ASN A 110 4.93 2.59 24.91
N ASP A 111 5.83 3.55 25.13
CA ASP A 111 5.50 4.93 25.50
C ASP A 111 4.73 5.61 24.35
N TRP A 112 5.16 5.40 23.11
CA TRP A 112 4.50 5.94 21.92
C TRP A 112 3.09 5.35 21.70
N VAL A 113 2.95 4.01 21.77
CA VAL A 113 1.63 3.35 21.66
C VAL A 113 0.70 3.82 22.77
N SER A 114 1.20 3.94 24.00
CA SER A 114 0.41 4.40 25.15
C SER A 114 -0.01 5.86 24.99
N GLY A 115 0.87 6.70 24.45
CA GLY A 115 0.59 8.08 24.09
C GLY A 115 -0.58 8.17 23.11
N ILE A 116 -0.54 7.42 21.99
CA ILE A 116 -1.63 7.38 21.02
C ILE A 116 -2.92 6.88 21.66
N LYS A 117 -2.88 5.76 22.39
CA LYS A 117 -4.09 5.25 23.07
C LYS A 117 -4.69 6.26 24.04
N SER A 118 -3.88 7.13 24.62
CA SER A 118 -4.36 8.19 25.53
C SER A 118 -5.02 9.35 24.79
N THR A 119 -4.61 9.65 23.55
CA THR A 119 -5.28 10.67 22.72
C THR A 119 -6.58 10.17 22.09
N LEU A 120 -6.79 8.85 22.05
CA LEU A 120 -8.00 8.22 21.50
C LEU A 120 -9.08 7.94 22.56
N LYS A 121 -8.74 8.06 23.85
CA LYS A 121 -9.76 7.97 24.91
C LYS A 121 -10.67 9.20 24.82
N PRO A 122 -11.99 9.02 24.88
CA PRO A 122 -12.95 10.13 24.87
C PRO A 122 -12.83 11.03 26.10
#